data_AF-Q5SJ54-F1
#
_entry.id   AF-Q5SJ54-F1
#
_cell.length_a   1.000
_cell.length_b   1.000
_cell.length_c   1.000
_cell.angle_alpha   90.00
_cell.angle_beta   90.00
_cell.angle_gamma   90.00
#
_symmetry.space_group_name_H-M   'P 1'
#
loop_
_entity.id
_entity.type
_entity.pdbx_description
1 polymer ?
#
loop_
_entity_poly.entity_id
_entity_poly.type
_entity_poly.pdbx_seq_one_letter_code
_entity_poly.pdbx_strand_id
1 'polypeptide(L)'
;MAPNALQGLLKALADPEADPNLRRRALRAYGLFLLGLKGGLLLLLAPFLPSAPYPPLLLLAVLGVAWLYLQARSALEEEAPLGPLVAVGLGAAAFFFLGVLGLLLRPLGLLLLPLGLGAFWGFLRRGEEGLNAGARGP
;
A
#
# COMPACT_ATOMS: atom_id res chain seq x y z
N MET A 1 -5.25 -31.33 8.14
CA MET A 1 -5.18 -29.88 8.41
C MET A 1 -4.06 -29.33 7.54
N ALA A 2 -4.38 -28.75 6.38
CA ALA A 2 -3.37 -28.21 5.48
C ALA A 2 -2.73 -26.97 6.14
N PRO A 3 -1.40 -26.90 6.31
CA PRO A 3 -0.78 -25.68 6.80
C PRO A 3 -1.13 -24.56 5.82
N ASN A 4 -1.78 -23.53 6.37
CA ASN A 4 -2.48 -22.49 5.64
C ASN A 4 -1.57 -21.88 4.56
N ALA A 5 -2.01 -21.84 3.30
CA ALA A 5 -1.26 -21.22 2.20
C ALA A 5 -0.76 -19.80 2.53
N LEU A 6 -1.48 -19.08 3.40
CA LEU A 6 -1.09 -17.80 4.01
C LEU A 6 0.20 -17.88 4.85
N GLN A 7 0.37 -18.91 5.66
CA GLN A 7 1.61 -19.13 6.43
C GLN A 7 2.77 -19.45 5.50
N GLY A 8 2.54 -20.24 4.44
CA GLY A 8 3.56 -20.49 3.41
C GLY A 8 4.00 -19.22 2.67
N LEU A 9 3.06 -18.33 2.35
CA LEU A 9 3.34 -17.05 1.68
C LEU A 9 4.05 -16.05 2.58
N LEU A 10 3.67 -15.94 3.86
CA LEU A 10 4.35 -15.09 4.85
C LEU A 10 5.76 -15.62 5.15
N LYS A 11 5.91 -16.95 5.25
CA LYS A 11 7.21 -17.58 5.43
C LYS A 11 8.10 -17.39 4.20
N ALA A 12 7.56 -17.48 2.99
CA ALA A 12 8.29 -17.18 1.75
C ALA A 12 8.66 -15.69 1.61
N LEU A 13 7.83 -14.77 2.12
CA LEU A 13 8.17 -13.34 2.16
C LEU A 13 9.33 -13.06 3.13
N ALA A 14 9.35 -13.75 4.27
CA ALA A 14 10.39 -13.67 5.29
C ALA A 14 11.66 -14.46 4.97
N ASP A 15 11.59 -15.44 4.07
CA ASP A 15 12.70 -16.28 3.66
C ASP A 15 13.45 -15.66 2.46
N PRO A 16 14.69 -15.18 2.64
CA PRO A 16 15.47 -14.58 1.57
C PRO A 16 15.89 -15.58 0.48
N GLU A 17 15.91 -16.90 0.77
CA GLU A 17 16.31 -17.96 -0.17
C GLU A 17 15.14 -18.47 -1.05
N ALA A 18 13.91 -18.03 -0.78
CA ALA A 18 12.75 -18.44 -1.57
C ALA A 18 12.78 -17.84 -2.99
N ASP A 19 12.24 -18.58 -3.97
CA ASP A 19 12.18 -18.17 -5.39
C ASP A 19 11.67 -16.71 -5.52
N PRO A 20 12.45 -15.81 -6.16
CA PRO A 20 12.08 -14.40 -6.35
C PRO A 20 10.68 -14.22 -6.96
N ASN A 21 10.26 -15.14 -7.84
CA ASN A 21 8.93 -15.08 -8.44
C ASN A 21 7.82 -15.41 -7.43
N LEU A 22 8.07 -16.34 -6.51
CA LEU A 22 7.13 -16.65 -5.42
C LEU A 22 7.02 -15.48 -4.44
N ARG A 23 8.14 -14.84 -4.10
CA ARG A 23 8.16 -13.66 -3.21
C ARG A 23 7.39 -12.48 -3.80
N ARG A 24 7.54 -12.19 -5.10
CA ARG A 24 6.74 -11.16 -5.79
C ARG A 24 5.26 -11.51 -5.84
N ARG A 25 4.93 -12.78 -6.11
CA ARG A 25 3.52 -13.23 -6.15
C ARG A 25 2.87 -13.12 -4.78
N ALA A 26 3.61 -13.44 -3.72
CA ALA A 26 3.19 -13.25 -2.34
C ALA A 26 2.97 -11.77 -1.99
N LEU A 27 3.91 -10.90 -2.40
CA LEU A 27 3.77 -9.45 -2.19
C LEU A 27 2.57 -8.87 -2.93
N ARG A 28 2.32 -9.30 -4.17
CA ARG A 28 1.13 -8.91 -4.95
C ARG A 28 -0.15 -9.39 -4.29
N ALA A 29 -0.19 -10.64 -3.84
CA ALA A 29 -1.35 -11.19 -3.14
C ALA A 29 -1.64 -10.42 -1.84
N TYR A 30 -0.59 -10.11 -1.07
CA TYR A 30 -0.70 -9.28 0.12
C TYR A 30 -1.19 -7.85 -0.20
N GLY A 31 -0.61 -7.23 -1.22
CA GLY A 31 -1.04 -5.91 -1.69
C GLY A 31 -2.50 -5.89 -2.15
N LEU A 32 -2.92 -6.88 -2.94
CA LEU A 32 -4.31 -7.03 -3.40
C LEU A 32 -5.26 -7.26 -2.21
N PHE A 33 -4.86 -8.08 -1.24
CA PHE A 33 -5.64 -8.29 -0.02
C PHE A 33 -5.83 -6.98 0.75
N LEU A 34 -4.77 -6.21 0.96
CA LEU A 34 -4.85 -4.91 1.64
C LEU A 34 -5.68 -3.89 0.86
N LEU A 35 -5.52 -3.86 -0.47
CA LEU A 35 -6.29 -2.97 -1.33
C LEU A 35 -7.78 -3.31 -1.28
N GLY A 36 -8.11 -4.60 -1.35
CA GLY A 36 -9.49 -5.10 -1.23
C GLY A 36 -10.10 -4.79 0.13
N LEU A 37 -9.35 -5.04 1.23
CA LEU A 37 -9.81 -4.75 2.59
C LEU A 37 -10.06 -3.25 2.79
N LYS A 38 -9.09 -2.40 2.43
CA LYS A 38 -9.19 -0.95 2.59
C LYS A 38 -10.23 -0.34 1.64
N GLY A 39 -10.33 -0.86 0.42
CA GLY A 39 -11.36 -0.46 -0.55
C GLY A 39 -12.76 -0.85 -0.08
N GLY A 40 -12.94 -2.06 0.45
CA GLY A 40 -14.20 -2.50 1.05
C GLY A 40 -14.62 -1.64 2.24
N LEU A 41 -13.67 -1.31 3.13
CA LEU A 41 -13.92 -0.38 4.23
C LEU A 41 -14.29 1.02 3.71
N LEU A 42 -13.65 1.49 2.65
CA LEU A 42 -13.96 2.78 2.02
C LEU A 42 -15.39 2.82 1.47
N LEU A 43 -15.82 1.73 0.82
CA LEU A 43 -17.19 1.59 0.32
C LEU A 43 -18.21 1.56 1.46
N LEU A 44 -17.89 0.87 2.56
CA LEU A 44 -18.72 0.85 3.75
C LEU A 44 -18.86 2.24 4.39
N LEU A 45 -17.78 3.03 4.36
CA LEU A 45 -17.73 4.40 4.90
C LEU A 45 -18.39 5.43 3.97
N ALA A 46 -18.41 5.19 2.66
CA ALA A 46 -18.91 6.12 1.66
C ALA A 46 -20.30 6.74 1.94
N PRO A 47 -21.32 6.00 2.44
CA PRO A 47 -22.62 6.58 2.78
C PRO A 47 -22.63 7.39 4.10
N PHE A 48 -21.68 7.16 5.00
CA PHE A 48 -21.61 7.82 6.31
C PHE A 48 -20.75 9.09 6.30
N LEU A 49 -19.90 9.28 5.28
CA LEU A 49 -19.04 10.45 5.17
C LEU A 49 -19.80 11.66 4.61
N PRO A 50 -19.93 12.76 5.37
CA PRO A 50 -20.52 13.99 4.86
C PRO A 50 -19.61 14.65 3.84
N SER A 51 -20.20 15.35 2.88
CA SER A 51 -19.44 16.16 1.92
C SER A 51 -18.96 17.44 2.61
N ALA A 52 -17.66 17.66 2.64
CA ALA A 52 -17.01 18.82 3.22
C ALA A 52 -16.02 19.41 2.19
N PRO A 53 -16.45 20.36 1.35
CA PRO A 53 -15.59 20.99 0.34
C PRO A 53 -14.66 22.03 0.99
N TYR A 54 -13.75 21.56 1.84
CA TYR A 54 -12.77 22.39 2.55
C TYR A 54 -11.42 22.34 1.83
N PRO A 55 -10.94 23.44 1.21
CA PRO A 55 -9.68 23.47 0.46
C PRO A 55 -8.45 22.95 1.23
N PRO A 56 -8.31 23.16 2.56
CA PRO A 56 -7.21 22.59 3.35
C PRO A 56 -7.10 21.06 3.30
N LEU A 57 -8.18 20.33 3.01
CA LEU A 57 -8.16 18.87 2.87
C LEU A 57 -7.30 18.42 1.68
N LEU A 58 -7.22 19.23 0.61
CA LEU A 58 -6.32 18.96 -0.51
C LEU A 58 -4.86 19.10 -0.10
N LEU A 59 -4.55 20.11 0.71
CA LEU A 59 -3.20 20.33 1.22
C LEU A 59 -2.80 19.18 2.15
N LEU A 60 -3.72 18.71 2.97
CA LEU A 60 -3.56 17.51 3.80
C LEU A 60 -3.37 16.24 2.95
N ALA A 61 -4.07 16.11 1.81
CA ALA A 61 -3.87 15.00 0.88
C ALA A 61 -2.43 14.96 0.36
N VAL A 62 -1.91 16.10 -0.09
CA VAL A 62 -0.54 16.21 -0.63
C VAL A 62 0.49 15.93 0.46
N LEU A 63 0.36 16.58 1.63
CA LEU A 63 1.30 16.38 2.75
C LEU A 63 1.29 14.95 3.27
N GLY A 64 0.10 14.34 3.40
CA GLY A 64 -0.03 12.96 3.88
C GLY A 64 0.61 11.96 2.92
N VAL A 65 0.40 12.11 1.61
CA VAL A 65 1.04 11.24 0.61
C VAL A 65 2.54 11.44 0.57
N ALA A 66 3.02 12.68 0.60
CA ALA A 66 4.45 12.98 0.64
C ALA A 66 5.12 12.39 1.89
N TRP A 67 4.46 12.51 3.05
CA TRP A 67 4.92 11.91 4.30
C TRP A 67 4.98 10.37 4.23
N LEU A 68 3.92 9.71 3.76
CA LEU A 68 3.88 8.26 3.58
C LEU A 68 4.94 7.78 2.59
N TYR A 69 5.21 8.58 1.56
CA TYR A 69 6.25 8.31 0.60
C TYR A 69 7.66 8.34 1.20
N LEU A 70 7.94 9.32 2.05
CA LEU A 70 9.20 9.37 2.79
C LEU A 70 9.35 8.18 3.73
N GLN A 71 8.28 7.83 4.47
CA GLN A 71 8.28 6.67 5.37
C GLN A 71 8.52 5.34 4.64
N ALA A 72 7.95 5.17 3.44
CA ALA A 72 8.17 3.95 2.68
C ALA A 72 9.60 3.86 2.13
N ARG A 73 10.22 5.01 1.81
CA ARG A 73 11.63 5.04 1.40
C ARG A 73 12.53 4.66 2.56
N SER A 74 12.34 5.25 3.74
CA SER A 74 13.13 4.89 4.93
C SER A 74 12.95 3.42 5.30
N ALA A 75 11.73 2.88 5.25
CA ALA A 75 11.48 1.46 5.53
C ALA A 75 12.19 0.51 4.55
N LEU A 76 12.33 0.90 3.27
CA LEU A 76 13.07 0.11 2.29
C LEU A 76 14.60 0.16 2.52
N GLU A 77 15.11 1.24 3.10
CA GLU A 77 16.54 1.45 3.38
C GLU A 77 16.97 0.85 4.73
N GLU A 78 16.12 0.93 5.76
CA GLU A 78 16.46 0.57 7.15
C GLU A 78 15.95 -0.81 7.57
N GLU A 79 14.83 -1.30 7.02
CA GLU A 79 14.14 -2.50 7.53
C GLU A 79 14.23 -3.70 6.59
N ALA A 80 15.35 -3.94 5.92
CA ALA A 80 15.56 -5.23 5.23
C ALA A 80 15.58 -6.37 6.27
N PRO A 81 14.75 -7.44 6.17
CA PRO A 81 14.00 -7.93 4.99
C PRO A 81 12.49 -7.56 4.90
N LEU A 82 11.93 -6.84 5.88
CA LEU A 82 10.49 -6.52 5.95
C LEU A 82 10.08 -5.25 5.19
N GLY A 83 11.04 -4.40 4.82
CA GLY A 83 10.84 -3.12 4.13
C GLY A 83 9.87 -3.18 2.94
N PRO A 84 9.93 -4.20 2.06
CA PRO A 84 8.96 -4.37 0.97
C PRO A 84 7.51 -4.56 1.43
N LEU A 85 7.27 -5.27 2.55
CA LEU A 85 5.91 -5.42 3.09
C LEU A 85 5.41 -4.09 3.67
N VAL A 86 6.28 -3.36 4.37
CA VAL A 86 5.97 -2.05 4.95
C VAL A 86 5.64 -1.04 3.85
N ALA A 87 6.45 -1.00 2.78
CA ALA A 87 6.19 -0.16 1.61
C ALA A 87 4.82 -0.42 0.98
N VAL A 88 4.44 -1.69 0.79
CA VAL A 88 3.11 -2.07 0.28
C VAL A 88 1.99 -1.70 1.26
N GLY A 89 2.22 -1.90 2.56
CA GLY A 89 1.29 -1.50 3.62
C GLY A 89 1.00 0.00 3.63
N LEU A 90 2.06 0.80 3.50
CA LEU A 90 2.01 2.25 3.38
C LEU A 90 1.34 2.70 2.08
N GLY A 91 1.62 2.03 0.96
CA GLY A 91 0.90 2.28 -0.29
C GLY A 91 -0.61 2.05 -0.16
N ALA A 92 -1.00 0.97 0.52
CA ALA A 92 -2.41 0.70 0.75
C ALA A 92 -3.02 1.74 1.72
N ALA A 93 -2.22 2.26 2.67
CA ALA A 93 -2.63 3.34 3.56
C ALA A 93 -2.82 4.66 2.80
N ALA A 94 -1.94 4.97 1.85
CA ALA A 94 -2.06 6.12 0.96
C ALA A 94 -3.35 6.05 0.13
N PHE A 95 -3.66 4.88 -0.44
CA PHE A 95 -4.93 4.65 -1.16
C PHE A 95 -6.14 4.93 -0.27
N PHE A 96 -6.17 4.36 0.94
CA PHE A 96 -7.29 4.55 1.87
C PHE A 96 -7.43 6.01 2.30
N PHE A 97 -6.33 6.64 2.69
CA PHE A 97 -6.29 8.04 3.11
C PHE A 97 -6.81 8.98 2.01
N LEU A 98 -6.31 8.81 0.78
CA LEU A 98 -6.78 9.59 -0.36
C LEU A 98 -8.23 9.29 -0.72
N GLY A 99 -8.68 8.04 -0.56
CA GLY A 99 -10.08 7.69 -0.76
C GLY A 99 -11.00 8.36 0.26
N VAL A 100 -10.60 8.41 1.54
CA VAL A 100 -11.36 9.11 2.60
C VAL A 100 -11.45 10.60 2.29
N LEU A 101 -10.33 11.24 1.95
CA LEU A 101 -10.32 12.65 1.57
C LEU A 101 -11.12 12.89 0.28
N GLY A 102 -11.06 11.97 -0.67
CA GLY A 102 -11.82 12.04 -1.92
C GLY A 102 -13.33 11.95 -1.70
N LEU A 103 -13.76 11.11 -0.76
CA LEU A 103 -15.15 11.02 -0.33
C LEU A 103 -15.61 12.28 0.40
N LEU A 104 -14.75 12.93 1.20
CA LEU A 104 -15.08 14.20 1.86
C LEU A 104 -15.15 15.35 0.84
N LEU A 105 -14.27 15.38 -0.15
CA LEU A 105 -14.18 16.46 -1.15
C LEU A 105 -15.09 16.26 -2.39
N ARG A 106 -16.14 15.45 -2.28
CA ARG A 106 -17.06 15.19 -3.39
C ARG A 106 -17.65 16.51 -3.95
N PRO A 107 -17.81 16.63 -5.28
CA PRO A 107 -17.56 15.61 -6.30
C PRO A 107 -16.11 15.53 -6.79
N LEU A 108 -15.35 16.64 -6.78
CA LEU A 108 -14.01 16.70 -7.39
C LEU A 108 -12.97 15.82 -6.68
N GLY A 109 -13.15 15.58 -5.38
CA GLY A 109 -12.32 14.71 -4.56
C GLY A 109 -12.26 13.26 -5.06
N LEU A 110 -13.24 12.81 -5.85
CA LEU A 110 -13.21 11.46 -6.42
C LEU A 110 -12.02 11.23 -7.38
N LEU A 111 -11.40 12.29 -7.90
CA LEU A 111 -10.15 12.20 -8.66
C LEU A 111 -8.95 11.76 -7.78
N LEU A 112 -9.06 11.86 -6.45
CA LEU A 112 -8.04 11.36 -5.53
C LEU A 112 -8.02 9.82 -5.43
N LEU A 113 -9.11 9.13 -5.77
CA LEU A 113 -9.18 7.67 -5.81
C LEU A 113 -8.22 7.05 -6.85
N PRO A 114 -8.25 7.44 -8.14
CA PRO A 114 -7.29 6.94 -9.12
C PRO A 114 -5.85 7.38 -8.79
N LEU A 115 -5.66 8.56 -8.18
CA LEU A 115 -4.34 8.98 -7.68
C LEU A 115 -3.84 8.07 -6.55
N GLY A 116 -4.71 7.70 -5.60
CA GLY A 116 -4.38 6.76 -4.54
C GLY A 116 -4.06 5.37 -5.05
N LEU A 117 -4.74 4.93 -6.10
CA LEU A 117 -4.45 3.66 -6.77
C LEU A 117 -3.09 3.71 -7.49
N GLY A 118 -2.79 4.82 -8.16
CA GLY A 118 -1.49 5.07 -8.79
C GLY A 118 -0.35 5.10 -7.77
N ALA A 119 -0.57 5.75 -6.62
CA ALA A 119 0.38 5.76 -5.51
C ALA A 119 0.63 4.34 -4.99
N PHE A 120 -0.43 3.58 -4.69
CA PHE A 120 -0.33 2.18 -4.27
C PHE A 120 0.47 1.33 -5.28
N TRP A 121 0.19 1.48 -6.57
CA TRP A 121 0.91 0.78 -7.63
C TRP A 121 2.41 1.12 -7.64
N GLY A 122 2.74 2.40 -7.43
CA GLY A 122 4.13 2.85 -7.28
C GLY A 122 4.85 2.20 -6.09
N PHE A 123 4.19 2.12 -4.93
CA PHE A 123 4.75 1.44 -3.75
C PHE A 123 4.90 -0.06 -3.96
N LEU A 124 3.92 -0.72 -4.59
CA LEU A 124 3.98 -2.14 -4.92
C LEU A 124 5.16 -2.44 -5.83
N ARG A 125 5.33 -1.66 -6.89
CA ARG A 125 6.45 -1.80 -7.83
C ARG A 125 7.80 -1.63 -7.12
N ARG A 126 7.91 -0.67 -6.20
CA ARG A 126 9.13 -0.48 -5.40
C ARG A 126 9.39 -1.59 -4.40
N GLY A 127 8.35 -2.12 -3.76
CA GLY A 127 8.48 -3.31 -2.90
C GLY A 127 9.01 -4.51 -3.71
N GLU A 128 8.51 -4.71 -4.93
CA GLU A 128 9.04 -5.74 -5.84
C GLU A 128 10.50 -5.50 -6.23
N GLU A 129 10.89 -4.25 -6.49
CA GLU A 129 12.27 -3.87 -6.80
C GLU A 129 13.21 -4.08 -5.60
N GLY A 130 12.78 -3.70 -4.39
CA GLY A 130 13.51 -3.90 -3.14
C GLY A 130 13.72 -5.37 -2.79
N LEU A 131 12.75 -6.25 -3.10
CA LEU A 131 12.91 -7.70 -2.96
C LEU A 131 14.02 -8.26 -3.86
N ASN A 132 14.22 -7.71 -5.07
CA ASN A 132 15.28 -8.16 -5.98
C ASN A 132 16.66 -7.66 -5.57
N ALA A 133 16.74 -6.48 -4.94
CA ALA A 133 17.99 -5.93 -4.41
C ALA A 133 18.50 -6.76 -3.22
N GLY A 134 17.61 -7.18 -2.31
CA GLY A 134 17.97 -8.07 -1.20
C GLY A 134 18.36 -9.49 -1.61
N ALA A 135 17.91 -9.98 -2.76
CA ALA A 135 18.33 -11.27 -3.33
C ALA A 135 19.71 -11.22 -4.02
N ARG A 136 20.26 -10.01 -4.22
CA ARG A 136 21.60 -9.76 -4.79
C ARG A 136 22.56 -9.23 -3.73
N GLY A 137 22.51 -9.77 -2.51
CA GLY A 137 23.59 -9.55 -1.54
C GLY A 137 24.95 -9.90 -2.15
N PRO A 138 26.04 -9.23 -1.71
CA PRO A 138 27.35 -9.16 -2.40
C PRO A 138 27.95 -10.51 -2.78
#